data_AF-A0A7G7X9J1-F1
#
_entry.id   AF-A0A7G7X9J1-F1
#
_cell.length_a   1.000
_cell.length_b   1.000
_cell.length_c   1.000
_cell.angle_alpha   90.00
_cell.angle_beta   90.00
_cell.angle_gamma   90.00
#
_symmetry.space_group_name_H-M   'P 1'
#
loop_
_entity.id
_entity.type
_entity.pdbx_description
1 polymer ?
#
loop_
_entity_poly.entity_id
_entity_poly.type
_entity_poly.pdbx_seq_one_letter_code
_entity_poly.pdbx_strand_id
1 'polypeptide(L)'
;MPPFSRAPLLGLLLASLAAQAAPKQDQDLHIYYSMVPGQFMLIGKEPDGGPTYAGTALIRYENQALTLVKTVNGKTTTAVGKVERARMAEADVLRFNWPGHAATCLVRGDLDNYSRLSCYWTRNGVDHREPGLEAYFPTETWPGHQD
;
A
#
# COMPACT_ATOMS: atom_id res chain seq x y z
N MET A 1 72.45 -44.80 5.17
CA MET A 1 71.31 -44.52 4.26
C MET A 1 70.21 -43.86 5.10
N PRO A 2 69.62 -42.75 4.62
CA PRO A 2 68.93 -41.76 5.45
C PRO A 2 67.45 -42.12 5.71
N PRO A 3 66.83 -41.61 6.79
CA PRO A 3 65.38 -41.41 6.81
C PRO A 3 65.03 -40.08 6.13
N PHE A 4 64.22 -40.16 5.08
CA PHE A 4 63.65 -38.99 4.41
C PHE A 4 62.56 -38.36 5.29
N SER A 5 62.84 -37.17 5.79
CA SER A 5 61.83 -36.26 6.34
C SER A 5 61.06 -35.65 5.16
N ARG A 6 59.73 -35.80 5.16
CA ARG A 6 58.81 -35.09 4.27
C ARG A 6 57.72 -34.45 5.14
N ALA A 7 57.95 -33.20 5.53
CA ALA A 7 56.83 -32.26 5.58
C ALA A 7 56.52 -31.86 4.13
N PRO A 8 55.25 -31.60 3.78
CA PRO A 8 54.91 -30.18 3.72
C PRO A 8 53.43 -29.80 4.01
N LEU A 9 53.32 -28.50 4.31
CA LEU A 9 52.21 -27.58 3.99
C LEU A 9 50.87 -27.78 4.69
N LEU A 10 50.78 -27.20 5.89
CA LEU A 10 49.52 -26.81 6.53
C LEU A 10 49.48 -25.28 6.70
N GLY A 11 48.44 -24.65 6.18
CA GLY A 11 48.03 -23.28 6.49
C GLY A 11 48.71 -22.18 5.65
N LEU A 12 48.06 -21.12 5.21
CA LEU A 12 46.73 -20.59 5.50
C LEU A 12 46.15 -19.99 4.21
N LEU A 13 44.96 -20.44 3.82
CA LEU A 13 44.05 -19.74 2.91
C LEU A 13 43.47 -18.53 3.65
N LEU A 14 44.14 -17.38 3.55
CA LEU A 14 43.65 -16.08 4.02
C LEU A 14 43.64 -15.12 2.83
N ALA A 15 42.65 -15.29 1.96
CA ALA A 15 42.30 -14.32 0.93
C ALA A 15 40.85 -13.89 1.16
N SER A 16 40.69 -12.91 2.04
CA SER A 16 39.72 -11.81 1.93
C SER A 16 38.29 -12.17 1.51
N LEU A 17 37.44 -12.46 2.51
CA LEU A 17 36.02 -12.13 2.43
C LEU A 17 35.88 -10.59 2.40
N ALA A 18 36.06 -9.99 1.22
CA ALA A 18 35.47 -8.68 0.97
C ALA A 18 33.97 -8.93 0.81
N ALA A 19 33.21 -8.77 1.91
CA ALA A 19 31.76 -8.63 1.84
C ALA A 19 31.48 -7.36 1.02
N GLN A 20 31.28 -7.55 -0.29
CA GLN A 20 30.76 -6.49 -1.15
C GLN A 20 29.37 -6.18 -0.61
N ALA A 21 29.24 -5.08 0.13
CA ALA A 21 27.94 -4.49 0.41
C ALA A 21 27.34 -4.16 -0.96
N ALA A 22 26.41 -5.00 -1.41
CA ALA A 22 25.66 -4.72 -2.63
C ALA A 22 25.03 -3.32 -2.46
N PRO A 23 25.09 -2.45 -3.50
CA PRO A 23 24.39 -1.18 -3.44
C PRO A 23 22.93 -1.50 -3.12
N LYS A 24 22.40 -0.84 -2.08
CA LYS A 24 21.00 -0.93 -1.69
C LYS A 24 20.24 -0.42 -2.91
N GLN A 25 19.70 -1.35 -3.69
CA GLN A 25 18.96 -1.03 -4.89
C GLN A 25 17.83 -0.12 -4.43
N ASP A 26 17.84 1.14 -4.85
CA ASP A 26 16.69 2.03 -4.68
C ASP A 26 15.54 1.29 -5.33
N GLN A 27 14.67 0.70 -4.51
CA GLN A 27 13.44 0.12 -5.01
C GLN A 27 12.64 1.32 -5.50
N ASP A 28 12.54 1.45 -6.83
CA ASP A 28 11.65 2.41 -7.45
C ASP A 28 10.28 2.27 -6.78
N LEU A 29 9.87 3.34 -6.10
CA LEU A 29 8.60 3.36 -5.39
C LEU A 29 7.48 3.13 -6.41
N HIS A 30 6.59 2.20 -6.08
CA HIS A 30 5.45 1.89 -6.95
C HIS A 30 4.66 3.17 -7.28
N ILE A 31 4.27 3.34 -8.54
CA ILE A 31 3.65 4.58 -9.07
C ILE A 31 2.41 5.04 -8.29
N TYR A 32 1.69 4.13 -7.65
CA TYR A 32 0.54 4.47 -6.80
C TYR A 32 0.91 5.39 -5.62
N TYR A 33 2.15 5.31 -5.12
CA TYR A 33 2.59 6.19 -4.03
C TYR A 33 2.72 7.65 -4.46
N SER A 34 2.87 7.95 -5.76
CA SER A 34 2.83 9.31 -6.29
C SER A 34 1.47 9.69 -6.89
N MET A 35 0.71 8.73 -7.43
CA MET A 35 -0.58 9.01 -8.09
C MET A 35 -1.78 9.16 -7.15
N VAL A 36 -1.74 8.53 -5.97
CA VAL A 36 -2.91 8.38 -5.08
C VAL A 36 -3.03 9.45 -3.99
N PRO A 37 -1.95 10.01 -3.44
CA PRO A 37 -2.08 11.11 -2.48
C PRO A 37 -2.93 12.26 -3.01
N GLY A 38 -3.80 12.81 -2.17
CA GLY A 38 -4.67 13.93 -2.52
C GLY A 38 -5.99 13.95 -1.75
N GLN A 39 -6.85 14.89 -2.12
CA GLN A 39 -8.18 15.11 -1.52
C GLN A 39 -9.30 14.45 -2.32
N PHE A 40 -10.24 13.83 -1.60
CA PHE A 40 -11.31 13.02 -2.19
C PHE A 40 -12.68 13.33 -1.58
N MET A 41 -13.71 13.31 -2.42
CA MET A 41 -15.06 12.97 -1.99
C MET A 41 -15.21 11.45 -1.99
N LEU A 42 -15.90 10.91 -0.98
CA LEU A 42 -16.19 9.48 -0.89
C LEU A 42 -17.69 9.22 -0.82
N ILE A 43 -18.11 8.14 -1.47
CA ILE A 43 -19.44 7.55 -1.31
C ILE A 43 -19.27 6.06 -1.04
N GLY A 44 -20.15 5.48 -0.24
CA GLY A 44 -20.06 4.07 0.07
C GLY A 44 -21.34 3.46 0.60
N LYS A 45 -21.28 2.16 0.89
CA LYS A 45 -22.28 1.39 1.60
C LYS A 45 -21.63 0.48 2.64
N GLU A 46 -22.33 0.28 3.74
CA GLU A 46 -21.97 -0.70 4.75
C GLU A 46 -22.15 -2.15 4.20
N PRO A 47 -21.44 -3.15 4.77
CA PRO A 47 -21.59 -4.55 4.40
C PRO A 47 -23.02 -5.08 4.60
N ASP A 48 -23.32 -6.22 3.99
CA ASP A 48 -24.56 -6.98 4.20
C ASP A 48 -25.86 -6.17 4.00
N GLY A 49 -25.88 -5.28 3.00
CA GLY A 49 -27.04 -4.44 2.69
C GLY A 49 -27.27 -3.30 3.69
N GLY A 50 -26.26 -2.93 4.48
CA GLY A 50 -26.31 -1.79 5.37
C GLY A 50 -26.45 -0.44 4.65
N PRO A 51 -26.59 0.66 5.42
CA PRO A 51 -26.89 1.98 4.85
C PRO A 51 -25.77 2.50 3.95
N THR A 52 -26.17 3.35 3.00
CA THR A 52 -25.24 4.17 2.21
C THR A 52 -24.75 5.37 3.01
N TYR A 53 -23.56 5.84 2.68
CA TYR A 53 -22.95 7.02 3.30
C TYR A 53 -22.12 7.81 2.30
N ALA A 54 -21.84 9.06 2.66
CA ALA A 54 -20.94 9.95 1.93
C ALA A 54 -20.05 10.72 2.91
N GLY A 55 -18.93 11.22 2.42
CA GLY A 55 -17.96 11.94 3.23
C GLY A 55 -16.79 12.49 2.41
N THR A 56 -15.74 12.84 3.12
CA THR A 56 -14.48 13.31 2.52
C THR A 56 -13.31 12.47 3.02
N ALA A 57 -12.25 12.42 2.22
CA ALA A 57 -11.04 11.72 2.56
C ALA A 57 -9.80 12.48 2.09
N LEU A 58 -8.72 12.30 2.82
CA LEU A 58 -7.39 12.77 2.47
C LEU A 58 -6.43 11.58 2.51
N ILE A 59 -5.68 11.38 1.44
CA ILE A 59 -4.61 10.39 1.38
C ILE A 59 -3.28 11.11 1.31
N ARG A 60 -2.33 10.72 2.17
CA ARG A 60 -0.95 11.21 2.15
C ARG A 60 0.02 10.06 2.04
N TYR A 61 1.18 10.29 1.44
CA TYR A 61 2.29 9.35 1.46
C TYR A 61 3.36 9.83 2.45
N GLU A 62 3.52 9.13 3.56
CA GLU A 62 4.40 9.50 4.66
C GLU A 62 5.01 8.23 5.25
N ASN A 63 6.28 8.27 5.68
CA ASN A 63 6.95 7.14 6.33
C ASN A 63 6.85 5.81 5.54
N GLN A 64 6.96 5.89 4.20
CA GLN A 64 6.87 4.74 3.29
C GLN A 64 5.52 3.99 3.30
N ALA A 65 4.44 4.67 3.69
CA ALA A 65 3.08 4.15 3.66
C ALA A 65 2.09 5.23 3.23
N LEU A 66 0.92 4.80 2.75
CA LEU A 66 -0.21 5.70 2.56
C LEU A 66 -0.96 5.84 3.89
N THR A 67 -1.32 7.06 4.26
CA THR A 67 -2.25 7.32 5.35
C THR A 67 -3.54 7.84 4.75
N LEU A 68 -4.63 7.09 4.93
CA LEU A 68 -5.99 7.49 4.55
C LEU A 68 -6.70 8.01 5.80
N VAL A 69 -7.16 9.26 5.75
CA VAL A 69 -8.01 9.86 6.79
C VAL A 69 -9.36 10.14 6.15
N LYS A 70 -10.42 9.42 6.56
CA LYS A 70 -11.78 9.63 6.07
C LYS A 70 -12.69 10.18 7.14
N THR A 71 -13.55 11.12 6.79
CA THR A 71 -14.57 11.71 7.66
C THR A 71 -15.95 11.43 7.08
N VAL A 72 -16.75 10.66 7.82
CA VAL A 72 -18.13 10.29 7.46
C VAL A 72 -19.02 10.61 8.65
N ASN A 73 -20.10 11.36 8.44
CA ASN A 73 -21.02 11.79 9.51
C ASN A 73 -20.29 12.42 10.72
N GLY A 74 -19.26 13.24 10.47
CA GLY A 74 -18.45 13.88 11.53
C GLY A 74 -17.48 12.94 12.26
N LYS A 75 -17.48 11.64 11.96
CA LYS A 75 -16.53 10.68 12.54
C LYS A 75 -15.34 10.49 11.62
N THR A 76 -14.14 10.67 12.16
CA THR A 76 -12.89 10.45 11.45
C THR A 76 -12.35 9.04 11.70
N THR A 77 -11.88 8.38 10.64
CA THR A 77 -11.20 7.09 10.67
C THR A 77 -9.86 7.22 9.95
N THR A 78 -8.79 6.75 10.58
CA THR A 78 -7.45 6.71 10.00
C THR A 78 -7.09 5.26 9.66
N ALA A 79 -6.66 5.03 8.42
CA ALA A 79 -6.21 3.75 7.92
C ALA A 79 -4.80 3.85 7.32
N VAL A 80 -4.03 2.78 7.46
CA VAL A 80 -2.68 2.67 6.90
C VAL A 80 -2.72 1.78 5.65
N GLY A 81 -2.18 2.30 4.55
CA GLY A 81 -2.22 1.73 3.22
C GLY A 81 -0.85 1.32 2.69
N LYS A 82 -0.81 0.22 1.94
CA LYS A 82 0.35 -0.21 1.15
C LYS A 82 -0.09 -0.74 -0.20
N VAL A 83 0.81 -0.69 -1.17
CA VAL A 83 0.64 -1.40 -2.45
C VAL A 83 0.92 -2.88 -2.22
N GLU A 84 0.02 -3.73 -2.71
CA GLU A 84 0.15 -5.18 -2.69
C GLU A 84 -0.21 -5.78 -4.04
N ARG A 85 0.40 -6.91 -4.40
CA ARG A 85 0.03 -7.69 -5.58
C ARG A 85 -1.09 -8.68 -5.23
N ALA A 86 -2.27 -8.51 -5.84
CA ALA A 86 -3.38 -9.45 -5.70
C ALA A 86 -3.10 -10.73 -6.51
N ARG A 87 -2.88 -11.86 -5.83
CA ARG A 87 -2.48 -13.14 -6.45
C ARG A 87 -3.43 -13.66 -7.54
N MET A 88 -4.74 -13.47 -7.37
CA MET A 88 -5.75 -14.00 -8.32
C MET A 88 -5.93 -13.12 -9.56
N ALA A 89 -5.62 -11.83 -9.47
CA ALA A 89 -5.87 -10.85 -10.53
C ALA A 89 -4.57 -10.36 -11.21
N GLU A 90 -3.41 -10.80 -10.70
CA GLU A 90 -2.07 -10.30 -11.07
C GLU A 90 -1.97 -8.77 -11.10
N ALA A 91 -2.82 -8.09 -10.33
CA ALA A 91 -2.95 -6.64 -10.32
C ALA A 91 -2.40 -6.05 -9.02
N ASP A 92 -1.75 -4.90 -9.14
CA ASP A 92 -1.41 -4.09 -7.98
C ASP A 92 -2.66 -3.43 -7.42
N VAL A 93 -2.84 -3.53 -6.11
CA VAL A 93 -3.97 -2.98 -5.36
C VAL A 93 -3.46 -2.19 -4.17
N LEU A 94 -4.28 -1.29 -3.64
CA LEU A 94 -4.03 -0.72 -2.32
C LEU A 94 -4.73 -1.54 -1.26
N ARG A 95 -3.99 -1.92 -0.22
CA ARG A 95 -4.56 -2.51 0.99
C ARG A 95 -4.49 -1.52 2.13
N PHE A 96 -5.65 -1.07 2.59
CA PHE A 96 -5.79 -0.21 3.77
C PHE A 96 -6.26 -1.03 4.96
N ASN A 97 -5.70 -0.77 6.13
CA ASN A 97 -6.10 -1.39 7.39
C ASN A 97 -6.36 -0.33 8.46
N TRP A 98 -7.41 -0.52 9.25
CA TRP A 98 -7.71 0.25 10.45
C TRP A 98 -8.27 -0.69 11.53
N PRO A 99 -8.44 -0.27 12.79
CA PRO A 99 -8.83 -1.17 13.87
C PRO A 99 -10.06 -2.01 13.53
N GLY A 100 -9.88 -3.33 13.44
CA GLY A 100 -10.95 -4.30 13.16
C GLY A 100 -11.41 -4.42 11.71
N HIS A 101 -10.72 -3.79 10.75
CA HIS A 101 -11.19 -3.69 9.38
C HIS A 101 -10.05 -3.68 8.36
N ALA A 102 -10.37 -4.08 7.13
CA ALA A 102 -9.48 -3.96 5.98
C ALA A 102 -10.26 -3.57 4.72
N ALA A 103 -9.60 -2.82 3.83
CA ALA A 103 -10.11 -2.48 2.51
C ALA A 103 -9.11 -2.85 1.42
N THR A 104 -9.62 -3.25 0.27
CA THR A 104 -8.86 -3.42 -0.98
C THR A 104 -9.38 -2.44 -2.00
N CYS A 105 -8.50 -1.67 -2.60
CA CYS A 105 -8.87 -0.69 -3.62
C CYS A 105 -8.14 -0.96 -4.92
N LEU A 106 -8.89 -0.88 -6.02
CA LEU A 106 -8.33 -0.68 -7.34
C LEU A 106 -8.02 0.80 -7.52
N VAL A 107 -6.88 1.08 -8.17
CA VAL A 107 -6.48 2.43 -8.57
C VAL A 107 -6.65 2.55 -10.07
N ARG A 108 -7.34 3.59 -10.52
CA ARG A 108 -7.51 3.91 -11.94
C ARG A 108 -7.27 5.40 -12.15
N GLY A 109 -6.71 5.77 -13.29
CA GLY A 109 -6.72 7.16 -13.71
C GLY A 109 -8.15 7.60 -14.05
N ASP A 110 -8.45 8.85 -13.74
CA ASP A 110 -9.70 9.54 -14.06
C ASP A 110 -9.49 10.52 -15.23
N LEU A 111 -10.56 11.16 -15.71
CA LEU A 111 -10.53 12.04 -16.88
C LEU A 111 -9.69 13.31 -16.69
N ASP A 112 -9.37 13.65 -15.43
CA ASP A 112 -8.58 14.82 -15.02
C ASP A 112 -7.11 14.48 -14.70
N ASN A 113 -6.68 13.25 -14.99
CA ASN A 113 -5.37 12.67 -14.64
C ASN A 113 -5.14 12.42 -13.14
N TYR A 114 -6.18 12.48 -12.30
CA TYR A 114 -6.09 12.08 -10.90
C TYR A 114 -6.50 10.62 -10.71
N SER A 115 -6.10 10.04 -9.58
CA SER A 115 -6.52 8.68 -9.25
C SER A 115 -7.98 8.65 -8.79
N ARG A 116 -8.78 7.75 -9.32
CA ARG A 116 -10.05 7.31 -8.74
C ARG A 116 -9.85 5.96 -8.05
N LEU A 117 -10.38 5.80 -6.85
CA LEU A 117 -10.36 4.52 -6.13
C LEU A 117 -11.73 3.87 -6.14
N SER A 118 -11.75 2.56 -6.32
CA SER A 118 -12.93 1.72 -6.11
C SER A 118 -12.56 0.58 -5.21
N CYS A 119 -13.22 0.50 -4.07
CA CYS A 119 -12.82 -0.34 -2.95
C CYS A 119 -13.96 -1.25 -2.49
N TYR A 120 -13.57 -2.41 -1.97
CA TYR A 120 -14.41 -3.16 -1.04
C TYR A 120 -13.73 -3.23 0.32
N TRP A 121 -14.52 -3.36 1.38
CA TRP A 121 -14.00 -3.49 2.74
C TRP A 121 -14.81 -4.48 3.58
N THR A 122 -14.16 -5.04 4.59
CA THR A 122 -14.73 -6.04 5.49
C THR A 122 -14.34 -5.78 6.94
N ARG A 123 -15.10 -6.37 7.87
CA ARG A 123 -14.72 -6.48 9.28
C ARG A 123 -13.88 -7.74 9.49
N ASN A 124 -12.81 -7.61 10.27
CA ASN A 124 -11.92 -8.73 10.56
C ASN A 124 -12.65 -9.77 11.42
N GLY A 125 -12.52 -11.05 11.05
CA GLY A 125 -13.14 -12.16 11.78
C GLY A 125 -14.65 -12.25 11.65
N VAL A 126 -15.25 -11.51 10.71
CA VAL A 126 -16.69 -11.55 10.43
C VAL A 126 -16.92 -12.08 9.03
N ASP A 127 -17.74 -13.12 8.92
CA ASP A 127 -18.22 -13.60 7.63
C ASP A 127 -19.32 -12.67 7.11
N HIS A 128 -19.07 -12.09 5.94
CA HIS A 128 -19.99 -11.19 5.26
C HIS A 128 -20.60 -11.90 4.05
N ARG A 129 -21.91 -11.71 3.83
CA ARG A 129 -22.58 -12.11 2.59
C ARG A 129 -22.23 -11.14 1.46
N GLU A 130 -22.10 -9.86 1.81
CA GLU A 130 -21.67 -8.80 0.90
C GLU A 130 -20.67 -7.87 1.59
N PRO A 131 -19.56 -7.49 0.94
CA PRO A 131 -18.64 -6.52 1.52
C PRO A 131 -19.25 -5.11 1.53
N GLY A 132 -18.69 -4.25 2.36
CA GLY A 132 -18.88 -2.82 2.21
C GLY A 132 -18.20 -2.34 0.93
N LEU A 133 -18.73 -1.30 0.29
CA LEU A 133 -18.18 -0.74 -0.95
C LEU A 133 -17.92 0.74 -0.77
N GLU A 134 -16.82 1.23 -1.34
CA GLU A 134 -16.49 2.66 -1.34
C GLU A 134 -15.94 3.07 -2.70
N ALA A 135 -16.27 4.28 -3.14
CA ALA A 135 -15.67 4.93 -4.29
C ALA A 135 -15.14 6.31 -3.86
N TYR A 136 -13.92 6.62 -4.28
CA TYR A 136 -13.22 7.86 -3.95
C TYR A 136 -12.97 8.65 -5.22
N PHE A 137 -13.50 9.86 -5.27
CA PHE A 137 -13.43 10.77 -6.40
C PHE A 137 -12.47 11.91 -6.06
N PRO A 138 -11.43 12.16 -6.87
CA PRO A 138 -10.49 13.24 -6.61
C PRO A 138 -11.20 14.61 -6.69
N THR A 139 -10.75 15.57 -5.88
CA THR A 139 -11.39 16.89 -5.75
C THR A 139 -10.44 18.07 -5.93
N GLU A 140 -9.13 17.83 -6.07
CA GLU A 140 -8.12 18.89 -6.11
C GLU A 140 -8.31 19.88 -7.26
N THR A 141 -8.84 19.43 -8.40
CA THR A 141 -9.10 20.26 -9.57
C THR A 141 -10.54 20.73 -9.69
N TRP A 142 -11.38 20.43 -8.70
CA TRP A 142 -12.78 20.83 -8.77
C TRP A 142 -12.90 22.36 -8.71
N PRO A 143 -13.66 23.02 -9.62
CA PRO A 143 -13.67 24.48 -9.75
C PRO A 143 -14.01 25.27 -8.48
N GLY A 144 -14.67 24.63 -7.50
CA GLY A 144 -15.02 25.25 -6.21
C GLY A 144 -13.90 25.31 -5.18
N HIS A 145 -12.69 24.83 -5.49
CA HIS A 145 -11.51 24.83 -4.61
C HIS A 145 -10.35 25.72 -5.13
N GLN A 146 -10.60 26.56 -6.14
CA GLN A 146 -9.65 27.58 -6.58
C GLN A 146 -9.93 28.86 -5.80
N ASP A 147 -9.29 29.00 -4.63
CA ASP A 147 -9.16 30.30 -3.94
C ASP A 147 -8.09 31.17 -4.63
#